data_AF-A0A929FAA6-F1
#
_entry.id   AF-A0A929FAA6-F1
#
_cell.length_a   1.000
_cell.length_b   1.000
_cell.length_c   1.000
_cell.angle_alpha   90.00
_cell.angle_beta   90.00
_cell.angle_gamma   90.00
#
_symmetry.space_group_name_H-M   'P 1'
#
loop_
_entity.id
_entity.type
_entity.pdbx_description
1 polymer ?
#
loop_
_entity_poly.entity_id
_entity_poly.type
_entity_poly.pdbx_seq_one_letter_code
_entity_poly.pdbx_strand_id
1 'polypeptide(L)'
;MTDLPDLTEATLWAILNEEIEDDIVNRLVWQHLGYRYDATTKQWDASNVIAPLQEKFPEPPNFIESRPATMQLTRSIPKPNKQLLKTYLGFKGYTIDQLVPRLTRRATMTSWLLSHMQLQGLLKDVSSVETNSPSD
;
A
#
# COMPACT_ATOMS: atom_id res chain seq x y z
N MET A 1 -1.72 -4.07 -21.32
CA MET A 1 -1.28 -3.71 -19.96
C MET A 1 -2.56 -3.39 -19.22
N THR A 2 -2.92 -4.15 -18.18
CA THR A 2 -4.07 -3.78 -17.32
C THR A 2 -3.69 -2.51 -16.59
N ASP A 3 -4.50 -1.46 -16.77
CA ASP A 3 -4.34 -0.20 -16.06
C ASP A 3 -4.47 -0.45 -14.56
N LEU A 4 -3.40 -0.14 -13.82
CA LEU A 4 -3.43 -0.17 -12.36
C LEU A 4 -4.13 1.12 -11.88
N PRO A 5 -4.95 1.04 -10.82
CA PRO A 5 -5.60 2.22 -10.30
C PRO A 5 -4.56 3.21 -9.75
N ASP A 6 -4.83 4.50 -9.91
CA ASP A 6 -4.00 5.54 -9.32
C ASP A 6 -3.95 5.40 -7.79
N LEU A 7 -2.79 5.69 -7.19
CA LEU A 7 -2.63 5.63 -5.75
C LEU A 7 -3.29 6.84 -5.09
N THR A 8 -4.55 6.68 -4.70
CA THR A 8 -5.38 7.68 -4.03
C THR A 8 -5.98 7.14 -2.73
N GLU A 9 -6.52 8.02 -1.88
CA GLU A 9 -7.27 7.59 -0.69
C GLU A 9 -8.43 6.64 -1.04
N ALA A 10 -9.16 6.91 -2.13
CA ALA A 10 -10.24 6.04 -2.60
C ALA A 10 -9.73 4.63 -2.92
N THR A 11 -8.57 4.53 -3.58
CA THR A 11 -7.92 3.25 -3.88
C THR A 11 -7.51 2.52 -2.59
N LEU A 12 -7.00 3.24 -1.58
CA LEU A 12 -6.66 2.63 -0.29
C LEU A 12 -7.89 2.05 0.42
N TRP A 13 -9.01 2.77 0.41
CA TRP A 13 -10.28 2.27 0.95
C TRP A 13 -10.80 1.05 0.18
N ALA A 14 -10.74 1.09 -1.15
CA ALA A 14 -11.15 -0.03 -2.00
C ALA A 14 -10.30 -1.30 -1.73
N ILE A 15 -9.01 -1.17 -1.38
CA ILE A 15 -8.19 -2.31 -0.94
C ILE A 15 -8.70 -2.90 0.37
N LEU A 16 -8.98 -2.03 1.37
CA LEU A 16 -9.45 -2.42 2.71
C LEU A 16 -10.83 -3.08 2.68
N ASN A 17 -11.72 -2.61 1.79
CA ASN A 17 -13.08 -3.10 1.62
C ASN A 17 -13.19 -4.31 0.68
N GLU A 18 -12.05 -4.85 0.21
CA GLU A 18 -12.01 -5.98 -0.73
C GLU A 18 -12.62 -5.69 -2.12
N GLU A 19 -12.75 -4.42 -2.49
CA GLU A 19 -13.32 -4.00 -3.78
C GLU A 19 -12.31 -4.14 -4.94
N ILE A 20 -11.02 -4.32 -4.60
CA ILE A 20 -9.94 -4.56 -5.57
C ILE A 20 -9.41 -5.99 -5.40
N GLU A 21 -9.25 -6.71 -6.51
CA GLU A 21 -8.71 -8.07 -6.57
C GLU A 21 -7.29 -8.19 -6.01
N ASP A 22 -6.98 -9.32 -5.34
CA ASP A 22 -5.68 -9.55 -4.67
C ASP A 22 -4.47 -9.33 -5.58
N ASP A 23 -4.59 -9.74 -6.84
CA ASP A 23 -3.54 -9.60 -7.84
C ASP A 23 -3.31 -8.14 -8.25
N ILE A 24 -4.37 -7.32 -8.30
CA ILE A 24 -4.25 -5.87 -8.56
C ILE A 24 -3.60 -5.18 -7.36
N VAL A 25 -3.97 -5.54 -6.12
CA VAL A 25 -3.36 -4.99 -4.91
C VAL A 25 -1.86 -5.32 -4.87
N ASN A 26 -1.49 -6.56 -5.20
CA ASN A 26 -0.10 -6.98 -5.31
C ASN A 26 0.67 -6.15 -6.35
N ARG A 27 0.15 -6.06 -7.57
CA ARG A 27 0.78 -5.30 -8.66
C ARG A 27 0.95 -3.82 -8.33
N LEU A 28 -0.02 -3.21 -7.65
CA LEU A 28 0.09 -1.83 -7.18
C LEU A 28 1.26 -1.67 -6.19
N VAL A 29 1.37 -2.57 -5.20
CA VAL A 29 2.51 -2.56 -4.27
C VAL A 29 3.84 -2.80 -5.00
N TRP A 30 3.89 -3.73 -5.96
CA TRP A 30 5.09 -4.00 -6.75
C TRP A 30 5.55 -2.77 -7.53
N GLN A 31 4.62 -2.07 -8.17
CA GLN A 31 4.89 -0.86 -8.93
C GLN A 31 5.54 0.22 -8.06
N HIS A 32 4.98 0.46 -6.87
CA HIS A 32 5.50 1.48 -5.95
C HIS A 32 6.76 1.03 -5.19
N LEU A 33 6.98 -0.28 -5.01
CA LEU A 33 8.22 -0.82 -4.46
C LEU A 33 9.41 -0.69 -5.41
N GLY A 34 9.15 -0.57 -6.72
CA GLY A 34 10.17 -0.45 -7.75
C GLY A 34 10.39 -1.70 -8.59
N TYR A 35 9.60 -2.77 -8.40
CA TYR A 35 9.64 -3.92 -9.30
C TYR A 35 9.14 -3.52 -10.70
N ARG A 36 9.85 -3.90 -11.74
CA ARG A 36 9.47 -3.67 -13.15
C ARG A 36 9.59 -4.97 -13.92
N TYR A 37 8.57 -5.28 -14.71
CA TYR A 37 8.64 -6.43 -15.62
C TYR A 37 9.24 -5.96 -16.95
N ASP A 38 10.36 -6.54 -17.35
CA ASP A 38 10.95 -6.32 -18.66
C ASP A 38 10.43 -7.38 -19.63
N ALA A 39 9.57 -6.95 -20.56
CA ALA A 39 8.99 -7.83 -21.57
C ALA A 39 10.01 -8.33 -22.60
N THR A 40 11.14 -7.63 -22.76
CA THR A 40 12.22 -8.00 -23.71
C THR A 40 13.00 -9.18 -23.18
N THR A 41 13.44 -9.10 -21.92
CA THR A 41 14.20 -10.17 -21.26
C THR A 41 13.30 -11.21 -20.59
N LYS A 42 12.00 -10.92 -20.45
CA LYS A 42 10.98 -11.70 -19.73
C LYS A 42 11.34 -11.91 -18.26
N GLN A 43 12.02 -10.95 -17.65
CA GLN A 43 12.51 -11.01 -16.28
C GLN A 43 11.98 -9.84 -15.45
N TRP A 44 11.96 -10.03 -14.14
CA TRP A 44 11.69 -8.96 -13.20
C TRP A 44 12.98 -8.21 -12.87
N ASP A 45 12.90 -6.90 -12.94
CA ASP A 45 13.91 -5.98 -12.44
C ASP A 45 13.51 -5.49 -11.04
N ALA A 46 14.37 -5.78 -10.06
CA ALA A 46 14.23 -5.35 -8.68
C ALA A 46 15.32 -4.34 -8.25
N SER A 47 16.07 -3.77 -9.21
CA SER A 47 17.16 -2.82 -8.95
C SER A 47 16.75 -1.57 -8.18
N ASN A 48 15.47 -1.17 -8.31
CA ASN A 48 14.90 -0.01 -7.61
C ASN A 48 14.21 -0.39 -6.29
N VAL A 49 14.22 -1.66 -5.90
CA VAL A 49 13.63 -2.15 -4.65
C VAL A 49 14.63 -2.00 -3.52
N ILE A 50 14.16 -1.69 -2.30
CA ILE A 50 15.03 -1.58 -1.13
C ILE A 50 15.78 -2.90 -0.85
N ALA A 51 17.05 -2.80 -0.45
CA ALA A 51 17.96 -3.95 -0.30
C ALA A 51 17.38 -5.14 0.49
N PRO A 52 16.72 -4.97 1.67
CA PRO A 52 16.20 -6.11 2.42
C PRO A 52 15.07 -6.90 1.72
N LEU A 53 14.34 -6.25 0.81
CA LEU A 53 13.33 -6.90 -0.03
C LEU A 53 13.97 -7.45 -1.29
N GLN A 54 14.83 -6.67 -1.97
CA GLN A 54 15.54 -7.08 -3.18
C GLN A 54 16.37 -8.36 -2.97
N GLU A 55 17.17 -8.43 -1.91
CA GLU A 55 18.03 -9.57 -1.60
C GLU A 55 17.24 -10.85 -1.34
N LYS A 56 16.08 -10.72 -0.69
CA LYS A 56 15.25 -11.85 -0.27
C LYS A 56 14.22 -12.26 -1.33
N PHE A 57 13.81 -11.31 -2.16
CA PHE A 57 12.75 -11.43 -3.16
C PHE A 57 13.21 -10.73 -4.45
N PRO A 58 14.08 -11.38 -5.25
CA PRO A 58 14.51 -10.83 -6.54
C PRO A 58 13.34 -10.74 -7.54
N GLU A 59 12.31 -11.57 -7.34
CA GLU A 59 11.02 -11.49 -8.03
C GLU A 59 9.95 -10.98 -7.05
N PRO A 60 8.92 -10.26 -7.56
CA PRO A 60 7.89 -9.68 -6.70
C PRO A 60 7.09 -10.79 -5.99
N PRO A 61 7.02 -10.78 -4.65
CA PRO A 61 6.31 -11.80 -3.90
C PRO A 61 4.80 -11.52 -3.89
N ASN A 62 3.99 -12.58 -3.78
CA ASN A 62 2.58 -12.44 -3.42
C ASN A 62 2.44 -12.11 -1.93
N PHE A 63 2.14 -10.86 -1.59
CA PHE A 63 2.00 -10.39 -0.21
C PHE A 63 0.74 -10.91 0.49
N ILE A 64 -0.26 -11.40 -0.25
CA ILE A 64 -1.47 -12.00 0.30
C ILE A 64 -1.19 -13.41 0.81
N GLU A 65 -0.25 -14.13 0.20
CA GLU A 65 0.08 -15.52 0.58
C GLU A 65 1.38 -15.62 1.39
N SER A 66 2.36 -14.75 1.11
CA SER A 66 3.69 -14.81 1.70
C SER A 66 3.80 -14.00 2.98
N ARG A 67 3.60 -14.66 4.12
CA ARG A 67 3.88 -14.08 5.45
C ARG A 67 5.30 -13.47 5.56
N PRO A 68 6.38 -14.13 5.08
CA PRO A 68 7.71 -13.54 5.13
C PRO A 68 7.83 -12.21 4.38
N ALA A 69 7.16 -12.08 3.22
CA ALA A 69 7.15 -10.83 2.45
C ALA A 69 6.37 -9.73 3.18
N THR A 70 5.18 -10.05 3.70
CA THR A 70 4.38 -9.10 4.51
C THR A 70 5.17 -8.58 5.70
N MET A 71 5.90 -9.46 6.41
CA MET A 71 6.72 -9.05 7.56
C MET A 71 7.84 -8.07 7.18
N GLN A 72 8.50 -8.28 6.02
CA GLN A 72 9.51 -7.33 5.54
C GLN A 72 8.87 -6.01 5.10
N LEU A 73 7.69 -6.05 4.48
CA LEU A 73 6.93 -4.87 4.11
C LEU A 73 6.62 -4.01 5.35
N THR A 74 6.09 -4.62 6.42
CA THR A 74 5.83 -3.91 7.70
C THR A 74 7.09 -3.30 8.30
N ARG A 75 8.25 -3.95 8.17
CA ARG A 75 9.52 -3.45 8.70
C ARG A 75 10.06 -2.26 7.92
N SER A 76 9.74 -2.16 6.63
CA SER A 76 10.13 -1.02 5.79
C SER A 76 9.35 0.27 6.08
N ILE A 77 8.22 0.19 6.80
CA ILE A 77 7.42 1.36 7.15
C ILE A 77 8.14 2.15 8.26
N PRO A 78 8.48 3.44 8.05
CA PRO A 78 9.05 4.30 9.09
C PRO A 78 8.14 4.35 10.33
N LYS A 79 8.73 4.39 11.52
CA LYS A 79 7.99 4.47 12.80
C LYS A 79 6.87 5.52 12.82
N PRO A 80 7.08 6.80 12.38
CA PRO A 80 6.01 7.81 12.40
C PRO A 80 4.84 7.44 11.47
N ASN A 81 5.09 6.68 10.40
CA ASN A 81 4.08 6.37 9.40
C ASN A 81 3.22 5.15 9.78
N LYS A 82 3.60 4.38 10.80
CA LYS A 82 2.89 3.15 11.21
C LYS A 82 1.46 3.39 11.72
N GLN A 83 1.15 4.61 12.12
CA GLN A 83 -0.18 4.97 12.63
C GLN A 83 -1.05 5.67 11.59
N LEU A 84 -0.54 5.95 10.38
CA LEU A 84 -1.28 6.71 9.36
C LEU A 84 -2.61 6.07 8.97
N LEU A 85 -2.69 4.73 8.96
CA LEU A 85 -3.92 4.02 8.65
C LEU A 85 -5.07 4.46 9.59
N LYS A 86 -4.74 4.71 10.86
CA LYS A 86 -5.69 5.19 11.87
C LYS A 86 -5.78 6.71 11.90
N THR A 87 -4.65 7.43 11.87
CA THR A 87 -4.62 8.88 12.10
C THR A 87 -4.98 9.71 10.88
N TYR A 88 -4.69 9.20 9.68
CA TYR A 88 -4.99 9.87 8.41
C TYR A 88 -6.27 9.31 7.78
N LEU A 89 -6.32 8.00 7.50
CA LEU A 89 -7.50 7.39 6.88
C LEU A 89 -8.67 7.17 7.86
N GLY A 90 -8.46 7.26 9.17
CA GLY A 90 -9.53 6.99 10.15
C GLY A 90 -9.95 5.51 10.23
N PHE A 91 -9.16 4.59 9.68
CA PHE A 91 -9.48 3.16 9.72
C PHE A 91 -9.39 2.62 11.16
N LYS A 92 -10.51 2.08 11.65
CA LYS A 92 -10.65 1.61 13.04
C LYS A 92 -10.14 0.19 13.26
N GLY A 93 -9.77 -0.52 12.20
CA GLY A 93 -9.49 -1.96 12.23
C GLY A 93 -10.67 -2.78 11.74
N TYR A 94 -10.40 -4.06 11.46
CA TYR A 94 -11.42 -5.05 11.16
C TYR A 94 -12.14 -5.52 12.44
N THR A 95 -13.40 -5.91 12.32
CA THR A 95 -14.13 -6.58 13.40
C THR A 95 -13.57 -7.97 13.67
N ILE A 96 -13.93 -8.59 14.80
CA ILE A 96 -13.37 -9.90 15.20
C ILE A 96 -13.63 -10.99 14.15
N ASP A 97 -14.83 -10.99 13.56
CA ASP A 97 -15.24 -11.88 12.47
C ASP A 97 -14.47 -11.64 11.16
N GLN A 98 -13.92 -10.44 10.97
CA GLN A 98 -13.12 -10.04 9.81
C GLN A 98 -11.60 -10.20 10.03
N LEU A 99 -11.14 -10.66 11.20
CA LEU A 99 -9.70 -10.83 11.51
C LEU A 99 -9.10 -12.08 10.85
N VAL A 100 -9.21 -12.18 9.52
CA VAL A 100 -8.64 -13.26 8.72
C VAL A 100 -7.26 -12.88 8.15
N PRO A 101 -6.37 -13.87 7.88
CA PRO A 101 -5.02 -13.59 7.37
C PRO A 101 -4.97 -12.75 6.09
N ARG A 102 -5.93 -12.95 5.18
CA ARG A 102 -6.00 -12.19 3.92
C ARG A 102 -6.26 -10.71 4.16
N LEU A 103 -7.27 -10.38 4.96
CA LEU A 103 -7.63 -8.99 5.29
C LEU A 103 -6.53 -8.26 6.06
N THR A 104 -5.91 -8.93 7.04
CA THR A 104 -4.78 -8.36 7.80
C THR A 104 -3.55 -8.06 6.93
N ARG A 105 -3.29 -8.88 5.91
CA ARG A 105 -2.24 -8.63 4.90
C ARG A 105 -2.60 -7.46 3.98
N ARG A 106 -3.85 -7.35 3.54
CA ARG A 106 -4.35 -6.18 2.78
C ARG A 106 -4.20 -4.87 3.56
N ALA A 107 -4.52 -4.87 4.85
CA ALA A 107 -4.28 -3.70 5.70
C ALA A 107 -2.78 -3.37 5.84
N THR A 108 -1.91 -4.38 5.87
CA THR A 108 -0.46 -4.15 5.85
C THR A 108 0.01 -3.51 4.55
N MET A 109 -0.47 -4.00 3.40
CA MET A 109 -0.17 -3.43 2.08
C MET A 109 -0.67 -1.98 1.99
N THR A 110 -1.89 -1.72 2.47
CA THR A 110 -2.47 -0.37 2.54
C THR A 110 -1.65 0.55 3.43
N SER A 111 -1.23 0.09 4.61
CA SER A 111 -0.38 0.87 5.52
C SER A 111 0.97 1.23 4.88
N TRP A 112 1.52 0.33 4.06
CA TRP A 112 2.76 0.59 3.34
C TRP A 112 2.55 1.61 2.21
N LEU A 113 1.50 1.45 1.40
CA LEU A 113 1.14 2.40 0.34
C LEU A 113 0.88 3.81 0.89
N LEU A 114 0.16 3.90 2.00
CA LEU A 114 -0.10 5.17 2.68
C LEU A 114 1.20 5.81 3.20
N SER A 115 2.12 5.02 3.74
CA SER A 115 3.45 5.49 4.10
C SER A 115 4.24 5.98 2.88
N HIS A 116 4.14 5.29 1.74
CA HIS A 116 4.78 5.71 0.50
C HIS A 116 4.23 7.07 0.03
N MET A 117 2.90 7.26 0.06
CA MET A 117 2.28 8.55 -0.25
C MET A 117 2.79 9.68 0.67
N GLN A 118 2.89 9.41 1.98
CA GLN A 118 3.43 10.40 2.94
C GLN A 118 4.88 10.78 2.62
N LEU A 119 5.73 9.80 2.30
CA LEU A 119 7.14 10.06 1.97
C LEU A 119 7.32 10.84 0.66
N GLN A 120 6.35 10.75 -0.25
CA GLN A 120 6.31 11.51 -1.51
C GLN A 120 5.59 12.87 -1.37
N GLY A 121 5.09 13.22 -0.18
CA GLY A 121 4.33 14.45 0.03
C GLY A 121 2.96 14.46 -0.67
N LEU A 122 2.39 13.28 -0.95
CA LEU A 122 1.11 13.14 -1.66
C LEU A 122 -0.11 13.17 -0.74
N LEU A 123 0.08 13.07 0.58
CA LEU A 123 -1.01 13.21 1.53
C LEU A 123 -1.37 14.70 1.67
N LYS A 124 -2.65 15.02 1.44
CA LYS A 124 -3.16 16.37 1.65
C LYS A 124 -3.15 16.67 3.15
N ASP A 125 -2.61 17.81 3.55
CA ASP A 125 -2.75 18.30 4.92
C ASP A 125 -4.24 18.49 5.22
N VAL A 126 -4.74 17.80 6.25
CA VAL A 126 -6.13 17.91 6.72
C VAL A 126 -6.38 19.27 7.42
N SER A 127 -5.37 20.14 7.45
CA SER A 127 -5.35 21.45 8.11
C SER A 127 -6.04 22.57 7.32
N SER A 128 -6.67 22.27 6.17
CA SER A 128 -7.37 23.25 5.34
C SER A 128 -8.82 22.85 5.09
N VAL A 129 -9.60 22.65 6.17
CA VAL A 129 -11.04 22.87 6.08
C VAL A 129 -11.24 24.39 6.12
N GLU A 130 -11.20 25.02 4.95
CA GLU A 130 -11.68 26.39 4.76
C GLU A 130 -13.15 26.46 5.21
N THR A 131 -13.37 27.15 6.32
CA THR A 131 -14.67 27.65 6.74
C THR A 131 -15.17 28.67 5.70
N ASN A 132 -15.75 28.19 4.61
CA ASN A 132 -16.57 29.04 3.74
C ASN A 132 -18.03 28.93 4.22
N SER A 133 -18.34 29.64 5.30
CA SER A 133 -19.72 29.97 5.65
C SER A 133 -20.20 31.07 4.69
N PRO A 134 -21.36 30.91 4.04
CA PRO A 134 -21.96 32.01 3.29
C PRO A 134 -22.50 33.02 4.30
N SER A 135 -22.00 34.25 4.25
CA SER A 135 -22.64 35.37 4.92
C SER A 135 -23.89 35.77 4.12
N ASP A 136 -25.04 35.71 4.78
CA ASP A 136 -26.27 36.43 4.38
C ASP A 136 -26.05 37.95 4.35
#